data_AF-A0A4P5T706-F1
#
_entry.id   AF-A0A4P5T706-F1
#
_cell.length_a   1.000
_cell.length_b   1.000
_cell.length_c   1.000
_cell.angle_alpha   90.00
_cell.angle_beta   90.00
_cell.angle_gamma   90.00
#
_symmetry.space_group_name_H-M   'P 1'
#
loop_
_entity.id
_entity.type
_entity.pdbx_description
1 polymer ?
#
loop_
_entity_poly.entity_id
_entity_poly.type
_entity_poly.pdbx_seq_one_letter_code
_entity_poly.pdbx_strand_id
1 'polypeptide(L)'
;MNMHHRIILLFFIVSGLTTCKKEVLEPTIIVANIEREFVIGYVEKFSKSGRLLQFEVSTIKNQPCGNYTVKTSWQQSPSLLSLNIDGIAKNNDCIGNAAIAKGSETAQSLSEGSWPIDIKIQNIIRNPGKLSISKGSYQLILESTHGISLIQKELKQIPSGTIWGTISYKPEFAATARVFIEDLKKLTKNNFLDDGEYGYFTVQNEIIKFRDTPSDLSILPIVRNQSMDVDLILHLVNTYRLKFKENITIQLSDTNGITY
;
A
#
# COMPACT_ATOMS: atom_id res chain seq x y z
N MET A 1 -37.46 80.14 48.13
CA MET A 1 -37.08 81.19 47.16
C MET A 1 -35.66 80.90 46.72
N ASN A 2 -35.51 80.24 45.57
CA ASN A 2 -35.32 80.84 44.24
C ASN A 2 -33.83 81.09 43.98
N MET A 3 -33.23 80.80 42.83
CA MET A 3 -33.59 80.08 41.61
C MET A 3 -32.35 80.29 40.70
N HIS A 4 -31.97 79.28 39.90
CA HIS A 4 -31.27 79.46 38.61
C HIS A 4 -29.78 79.90 38.66
N HIS A 5 -28.89 79.52 37.74
CA HIS A 5 -29.03 78.86 36.44
C HIS A 5 -27.68 78.23 36.04
N ARG A 6 -27.81 77.20 35.20
CA ARG A 6 -26.81 76.46 34.44
C ARG A 6 -25.74 77.33 33.76
N ILE A 7 -24.50 76.86 33.72
CA ILE A 7 -23.50 76.97 32.63
C ILE A 7 -22.41 75.94 32.99
N ILE A 8 -22.33 74.77 32.34
CA ILE A 8 -21.81 74.47 30.99
C ILE A 8 -20.32 74.08 31.04
N LEU A 9 -20.12 72.81 30.67
CA LEU A 9 -19.01 72.23 29.90
C LEU A 9 -17.66 71.92 30.57
N LEU A 10 -17.31 70.63 30.44
CA LEU A 10 -15.97 70.11 30.11
C LEU A 10 -14.90 70.20 31.21
N PHE A 11 -15.08 69.42 32.28
CA PHE A 11 -13.90 68.78 32.87
C PHE A 11 -13.72 67.41 32.23
N PHE A 12 -12.91 67.43 31.17
CA PHE A 12 -12.50 66.31 30.35
C PHE A 12 -11.94 65.19 31.24
N ILE A 13 -12.67 64.09 31.28
CA ILE A 13 -12.24 62.79 31.78
C ILE A 13 -11.09 62.33 30.86
N VAL A 14 -9.86 62.68 31.20
CA VAL A 14 -8.65 62.08 30.62
C VAL A 14 -8.24 60.93 31.53
N SER A 15 -9.10 59.92 31.58
CA SER A 15 -8.70 58.58 32.00
C SER A 15 -7.93 57.99 30.82
N GLY A 16 -6.61 58.09 30.88
CA GLY A 16 -5.71 57.47 29.93
C GLY A 16 -5.99 55.97 29.86
N LEU A 17 -6.73 55.57 28.83
CA LEU A 17 -6.84 54.19 28.39
C LEU A 17 -5.47 53.77 27.86
N THR A 18 -4.62 53.27 28.75
CA THR A 18 -3.47 52.45 28.36
C THR A 18 -4.02 51.15 27.81
N THR A 19 -4.42 51.16 26.54
CA THR A 19 -4.67 49.95 25.76
C THR A 19 -3.32 49.25 25.59
N CYS A 20 -3.02 48.33 26.52
CA CYS A 20 -2.02 47.32 26.30
C CYS A 20 -2.57 46.42 25.17
N LYS A 21 -2.17 46.71 23.92
CA LYS A 21 -2.32 45.74 22.84
C LYS A 21 -1.42 44.57 23.19
N LYS A 22 -2.01 43.56 23.81
CA LYS A 22 -1.39 42.23 23.93
C LYS A 22 -1.24 41.75 22.49
N GLU A 23 -0.04 41.87 21.93
CA GLU A 23 0.31 41.15 20.71
C GLU A 23 0.00 39.68 20.99
N VAL A 24 -1.07 39.20 20.38
CA VAL A 24 -1.29 37.78 20.23
C VAL A 24 -0.19 37.37 19.26
N LEU A 25 0.93 36.93 19.81
CA LEU A 25 1.89 36.13 19.07
C LEU A 25 1.08 34.95 18.55
N GLU A 26 0.68 35.00 17.28
CA GLU A 26 0.16 33.82 16.61
C GLU A 26 1.21 32.73 16.84
N PRO A 27 0.84 31.59 17.46
CA PRO A 27 1.80 30.54 17.69
C PRO A 27 2.35 30.19 16.31
N THR A 28 3.64 30.47 16.13
CA THR A 28 4.34 30.04 14.93
C THR A 28 4.16 28.54 14.88
N ILE A 29 3.33 28.06 13.95
CA ILE A 29 3.16 26.62 13.75
C ILE A 29 4.49 26.17 13.18
N ILE A 30 5.38 25.72 14.06
CA ILE A 30 6.56 24.96 13.66
C ILE A 30 5.98 23.66 13.12
N VAL A 31 5.76 23.61 11.81
CA VAL A 31 5.55 22.35 11.10
C VAL A 31 6.88 21.63 11.19
N ALA A 32 7.09 20.92 12.29
CA ALA A 32 8.22 20.04 12.43
C ALA A 32 8.12 19.04 11.27
N ASN A 33 9.07 19.11 10.34
CA ASN A 33 9.15 18.16 9.25
C ASN A 33 9.54 16.81 9.86
N ILE A 34 8.55 15.98 10.19
CA ILE A 34 8.75 14.65 10.75
C ILE A 34 9.38 13.79 9.66
N GLU A 35 10.62 13.31 9.88
CA GLU A 35 11.32 12.43 8.95
C GLU A 35 10.47 11.18 8.70
N ARG A 36 10.46 10.72 7.45
CA ARG A 36 9.75 9.49 7.09
C ARG A 36 10.58 8.29 7.53
N GLU A 37 9.94 7.33 8.17
CA GLU A 37 10.57 6.11 8.68
C GLU A 37 10.04 4.85 7.99
N PHE A 38 8.78 4.89 7.56
CA PHE A 38 8.08 3.75 6.99
C PHE A 38 7.61 3.99 5.56
N VAL A 39 7.52 2.91 4.80
CA VAL A 39 6.86 2.84 3.49
C VAL A 39 5.64 1.96 3.65
N ILE A 40 4.50 2.41 3.13
CA ILE A 40 3.24 1.70 3.14
C ILE A 40 2.81 1.43 1.70
N GLY A 41 2.58 0.16 1.40
CA GLY A 41 1.83 -0.29 0.23
C GLY A 41 0.56 -1.01 0.67
N TYR A 42 -0.27 -1.35 -0.31
CA TYR A 42 -1.39 -2.25 -0.10
C TYR A 42 -1.67 -3.09 -1.34
N VAL A 43 -2.10 -4.32 -1.14
CA VAL A 43 -2.31 -5.34 -2.19
C VAL A 43 -3.60 -6.11 -1.93
N GLU A 44 -4.11 -6.81 -2.94
CA GLU A 44 -5.23 -7.75 -2.77
C GLU A 44 -4.69 -9.12 -2.36
N LYS A 45 -5.01 -9.58 -1.14
CA LYS A 45 -4.73 -10.94 -0.70
C LYS A 45 -5.86 -11.86 -1.16
N PHE A 46 -5.55 -12.80 -2.04
CA PHE A 46 -6.51 -13.74 -2.62
C PHE A 46 -6.62 -15.05 -1.83
N SER A 47 -7.82 -15.62 -1.84
CA SER A 47 -8.17 -16.90 -1.22
C SER A 47 -9.39 -17.50 -1.92
N LYS A 48 -9.72 -18.76 -1.62
CA LYS A 48 -10.93 -19.41 -2.14
C LYS A 48 -12.22 -18.70 -1.70
N SER A 49 -12.20 -18.01 -0.57
CA SER A 49 -13.33 -17.22 -0.06
C SER A 49 -13.46 -15.82 -0.67
N GLY A 50 -12.51 -15.44 -1.54
CA GLY A 50 -12.46 -14.12 -2.16
C GLY A 50 -11.17 -13.38 -1.84
N ARG A 51 -11.23 -12.05 -1.91
CA ARG A 51 -10.09 -11.15 -1.75
C ARG A 51 -10.27 -10.21 -0.57
N LEU A 52 -9.17 -9.88 0.09
CA LEU A 52 -9.11 -8.89 1.17
C LEU A 52 -7.99 -7.90 0.89
N LEU A 53 -8.14 -6.67 1.36
CA LEU A 53 -7.08 -5.67 1.26
C LEU A 53 -6.03 -5.94 2.33
N GLN A 54 -4.77 -6.09 1.94
CA GLN A 54 -3.64 -6.23 2.86
C GLN A 54 -2.77 -4.98 2.78
N PHE A 55 -2.52 -4.35 3.91
CA PHE A 55 -1.55 -3.27 4.05
C PHE A 55 -0.19 -3.86 4.36
N GLU A 56 0.83 -3.43 3.62
CA GLU A 56 2.21 -3.85 3.77
C GLU A 56 3.03 -2.66 4.24
N VAL A 57 3.72 -2.83 5.38
CA VAL A 57 4.54 -1.78 5.98
C VAL A 57 5.98 -2.25 5.99
N SER A 58 6.90 -1.38 5.57
CA SER A 58 8.33 -1.65 5.63
C SER A 58 9.11 -0.44 6.13
N THR A 59 10.30 -0.67 6.68
CA THR A 59 11.21 0.42 7.03
C THR A 59 11.88 0.97 5.78
N ILE A 60 12.14 2.28 5.73
CA ILE A 60 12.92 2.89 4.64
C ILE A 60 14.39 2.46 4.71
N LYS A 61 14.95 2.41 5.92
CA LYS A 61 16.35 2.05 6.17
C LYS A 61 16.47 0.58 6.60
N ASN A 62 17.61 -0.03 6.28
CA ASN A 62 17.94 -1.36 6.76
C ASN A 62 18.02 -1.36 8.30
N GLN A 63 17.48 -2.41 8.89
CA GLN A 63 17.69 -2.76 10.29
C GLN A 63 18.99 -3.56 10.42
N PRO A 64 19.61 -3.61 11.62
CA PRO A 64 20.90 -4.28 11.80
C PRO A 64 20.92 -5.77 11.41
N CYS A 65 19.77 -6.44 11.46
CA CYS A 65 19.63 -7.88 11.22
C CYS A 65 18.39 -8.17 10.38
N GLY A 66 18.39 -9.30 9.67
CA GLY A 66 17.33 -9.69 8.74
C GLY A 66 16.03 -10.15 9.40
N ASN A 67 16.05 -10.41 10.70
CA ASN A 67 14.89 -10.88 11.47
C ASN A 67 14.15 -9.76 12.24
N TYR A 68 14.43 -8.50 11.94
CA TYR A 68 13.60 -7.39 12.43
C TYR A 68 12.24 -7.38 11.71
N THR A 69 11.19 -7.06 12.45
CA THR A 69 9.81 -6.98 11.95
C THR A 69 9.19 -5.65 12.33
N VAL A 70 8.31 -5.12 11.47
CA VAL A 70 7.46 -3.99 11.83
C VAL A 70 6.24 -4.57 12.54
N LYS A 71 5.99 -4.15 13.78
CA LYS A 71 4.80 -4.53 14.53
C LYS A 71 3.66 -3.64 14.08
N THR A 72 2.62 -4.28 13.57
CA THR A 72 1.42 -3.61 13.07
C THR A 72 0.20 -4.19 13.77
N SER A 73 -0.88 -3.41 13.77
CA SER A 73 -2.19 -3.90 14.17
C SER A 73 -3.29 -3.21 13.38
N TRP A 74 -4.38 -3.94 13.13
CA TRP A 74 -5.55 -3.45 12.42
C TRP A 74 -6.77 -3.38 13.32
N GLN A 75 -7.49 -2.26 13.25
CA GLN A 75 -8.79 -2.09 13.88
C GLN A 75 -9.77 -1.57 12.83
N GLN A 76 -10.97 -2.15 12.81
CA GLN A 76 -12.01 -1.78 11.86
C GLN A 76 -13.33 -1.66 12.59
N SER A 77 -13.95 -0.50 12.45
CA SER A 77 -15.32 -0.22 12.86
C SER A 77 -16.09 0.43 11.71
N PRO A 78 -17.43 0.54 11.81
CA PRO A 78 -18.22 1.26 10.81
C PRO A 78 -17.84 2.75 10.67
N SER A 79 -17.21 3.36 11.68
CA SER A 79 -16.89 4.78 11.69
C SER A 79 -15.43 5.09 11.36
N LEU A 80 -14.51 4.16 11.59
CA LEU A 80 -13.08 4.38 11.39
C LEU A 80 -12.33 3.07 11.15
N LEU A 81 -11.48 3.10 10.12
CA LEU A 81 -10.42 2.13 9.90
C LEU A 81 -9.13 2.65 10.55
N SER A 82 -8.37 1.79 11.23
CA SER A 82 -7.11 2.17 11.87
C SER A 82 -6.03 1.14 11.56
N LEU A 83 -4.96 1.58 10.90
CA LEU A 83 -3.71 0.85 10.80
C LEU A 83 -2.72 1.45 11.79
N ASN A 84 -2.31 0.69 12.80
CA ASN A 84 -1.31 1.14 13.76
C ASN A 84 0.03 0.49 13.43
N ILE A 85 1.09 1.31 13.41
CA ILE A 85 2.49 0.91 13.31
C ILE A 85 3.08 1.10 14.71
N ASP A 86 3.17 0.01 15.47
CA ASP A 86 3.53 0.04 16.88
C ASP A 86 5.05 0.19 17.09
N GLY A 87 5.83 -0.09 16.04
CA GLY A 87 7.28 0.10 16.01
C GLY A 87 7.99 -1.05 15.31
N ILE A 88 9.30 -1.15 15.55
CA ILE A 88 10.15 -2.20 15.00
C ILE A 88 10.60 -3.10 16.14
N ALA A 89 10.43 -4.41 16.00
CA ALA A 89 10.81 -5.37 17.01
C ALA A 89 11.68 -6.51 16.45
N LYS A 90 12.55 -7.02 17.31
CA LYS A 90 13.39 -8.19 17.08
C LYS A 90 12.93 -9.30 18.01
N ASN A 91 12.67 -10.50 17.48
CA ASN A 91 12.09 -11.58 18.28
C ASN A 91 13.15 -12.35 19.11
N ASN A 92 14.45 -12.36 18.75
CA ASN A 92 15.53 -13.13 19.41
C ASN A 92 16.92 -12.48 19.16
N ASP A 93 17.99 -13.29 19.08
CA ASP A 93 19.32 -12.89 18.60
C ASP A 93 19.30 -12.31 17.18
N CYS A 94 20.36 -11.59 16.83
CA CYS A 94 20.55 -11.05 15.49
C CYS A 94 20.78 -12.18 14.49
N ILE A 95 19.85 -12.38 13.54
CA ILE A 95 19.96 -13.42 12.52
C ILE A 95 19.94 -12.78 11.13
N GLY A 96 20.92 -13.15 10.30
CA GLY A 96 21.05 -12.67 8.93
C GLY A 96 21.67 -11.27 8.82
N ASN A 97 21.89 -10.84 7.58
CA ASN A 97 22.47 -9.54 7.27
C ASN A 97 21.45 -8.41 7.48
N ALA A 98 21.96 -7.17 7.53
CA ALA A 98 21.12 -5.99 7.58
C ALA A 98 20.10 -5.96 6.43
N ALA A 99 18.83 -5.76 6.75
CA ALA A 99 17.74 -5.76 5.79
C ALA A 99 16.59 -4.87 6.26
N ILE A 100 15.70 -4.47 5.35
CA ILE A 100 14.47 -3.78 5.71
C ILE A 100 13.58 -4.67 6.58
N ALA A 101 12.99 -4.10 7.63
CA ALA A 101 11.97 -4.80 8.40
C ALA A 101 10.63 -4.67 7.68
N LYS A 102 9.81 -5.72 7.76
CA LYS A 102 8.48 -5.77 7.14
C LYS A 102 7.42 -6.15 8.19
N GLY A 103 6.19 -5.72 7.95
CA GLY A 103 4.98 -6.05 8.70
C GLY A 103 3.78 -5.94 7.77
N SER A 104 2.66 -6.53 8.14
CA SER A 104 1.46 -6.44 7.32
C SER A 104 0.20 -6.74 8.11
N GLU A 105 -0.90 -6.09 7.75
CA GLU A 105 -2.22 -6.38 8.28
C GLU A 105 -3.23 -6.59 7.17
N THR A 106 -4.17 -7.52 7.38
CA THR A 106 -5.26 -7.77 6.44
C THR A 106 -6.55 -7.18 6.98
N ALA A 107 -7.18 -6.29 6.21
CA ALA A 107 -8.49 -5.75 6.53
C ALA A 107 -9.54 -6.86 6.46
N GLN A 108 -10.62 -6.70 7.24
CA GLN A 108 -11.81 -7.53 7.04
C GLN A 108 -12.51 -7.09 5.74
N SER A 109 -13.54 -7.83 5.32
CA SER A 109 -14.30 -7.46 4.12
C SER A 109 -14.83 -6.02 4.24
N LEU A 110 -14.57 -5.22 3.22
CA LEU A 110 -15.04 -3.85 3.08
C LEU A 110 -15.91 -3.76 1.83
N SER A 111 -17.11 -3.20 1.96
CA SER A 111 -17.96 -2.94 0.80
C SER A 111 -17.43 -1.74 0.00
N GLU A 112 -17.89 -1.63 -1.25
CA GLU A 112 -17.76 -0.40 -2.02
C GLU A 112 -18.28 0.80 -1.21
N GLY A 113 -17.60 1.94 -1.35
CA GLY A 113 -17.90 3.14 -0.57
C GLY A 113 -16.65 3.91 -0.16
N SER A 114 -16.83 4.81 0.79
CA SER A 114 -15.77 5.69 1.29
C SER A 114 -15.64 5.53 2.80
N TRP A 115 -14.44 5.14 3.23
CA TRP A 115 -14.15 4.80 4.61
C TRP A 115 -13.14 5.78 5.19
N PRO A 116 -13.45 6.47 6.31
CA PRO A 116 -12.44 7.18 7.07
C PRO A 116 -11.36 6.20 7.53
N ILE A 117 -10.10 6.57 7.34
CA ILE A 117 -8.95 5.77 7.77
C ILE A 117 -7.95 6.66 8.51
N ASP A 118 -7.32 6.11 9.55
CA ASP A 118 -6.22 6.76 10.26
C ASP A 118 -5.03 5.81 10.30
N ILE A 119 -3.90 6.26 9.77
CA ILE A 119 -2.63 5.55 9.85
C ILE A 119 -1.80 6.16 10.97
N LYS A 120 -1.56 5.38 12.02
CA LYS A 120 -0.88 5.84 13.23
C LYS A 120 0.51 5.23 13.33
N ILE A 121 1.50 6.05 13.67
CA ILE A 121 2.80 5.56 14.13
C ILE A 121 2.86 5.81 15.63
N GLN A 122 2.88 4.71 16.37
CA GLN A 122 2.71 4.72 17.82
C GLN A 122 1.44 5.52 18.19
N ASN A 123 1.40 6.09 19.39
CA ASN A 123 0.32 7.01 19.82
C ASN A 123 0.68 8.48 19.59
N ILE A 124 1.65 8.77 18.71
CA ILE A 124 2.24 10.10 18.56
C ILE A 124 1.86 10.73 17.22
N ILE A 125 2.08 9.99 16.12
CA ILE A 125 1.85 10.50 14.77
C ILE A 125 0.56 9.90 14.23
N ARG A 126 -0.30 10.74 13.68
CA ARG A 126 -1.56 10.36 13.03
C ARG A 126 -1.60 10.92 11.62
N ASN A 127 -1.99 10.08 10.68
CA ASN A 127 -2.19 10.44 9.28
C ASN A 127 -3.64 10.10 8.91
N PRO A 128 -4.60 10.99 9.25
CA PRO A 128 -6.00 10.79 8.88
C PRO A 128 -6.17 10.87 7.36
N GLY A 129 -7.20 10.21 6.87
CA GLY A 129 -7.49 10.15 5.44
C GLY A 129 -8.75 9.36 5.11
N LYS A 130 -8.79 8.93 3.85
CA LYS A 130 -9.94 8.28 3.23
C LYS A 130 -9.51 7.14 2.33
N LEU A 131 -10.08 5.96 2.56
CA LEU A 131 -10.02 4.82 1.65
C LEU A 131 -11.31 4.77 0.83
N SER A 132 -11.21 4.98 -0.48
CA SER A 132 -12.33 4.82 -1.40
C SER A 132 -12.22 3.50 -2.14
N ILE A 133 -13.32 2.73 -2.11
CA ILE A 133 -13.44 1.43 -2.77
C ILE A 133 -14.50 1.57 -3.84
N SER A 134 -14.11 1.37 -5.09
CA SER A 134 -15.00 1.37 -6.24
C SER A 134 -14.84 0.07 -7.01
N LYS A 135 -15.76 -0.17 -7.95
CA LYS A 135 -15.61 -1.24 -8.91
C LYS A 135 -14.28 -1.08 -9.66
N GLY A 136 -13.35 -2.01 -9.46
CA GLY A 136 -12.08 -2.05 -10.18
C GLY A 136 -10.91 -1.34 -9.51
N SER A 137 -11.07 -0.64 -8.37
CA SER A 137 -9.94 0.03 -7.72
C SER A 137 -10.13 0.33 -6.23
N TYR A 138 -9.00 0.54 -5.55
CA TYR A 138 -8.89 1.07 -4.19
C TYR A 138 -8.04 2.34 -4.22
N GLN A 139 -8.52 3.43 -3.62
CA GLN A 139 -7.78 4.69 -3.55
C GLN A 139 -7.59 5.13 -2.10
N LEU A 140 -6.33 5.35 -1.71
CA LEU A 140 -5.96 5.86 -0.39
C LEU A 140 -5.47 7.31 -0.52
N ILE A 141 -6.19 8.23 0.12
CA ILE A 141 -5.82 9.63 0.19
C ILE A 141 -5.65 10.00 1.66
N LEU A 142 -4.47 10.49 2.02
CA LEU A 142 -4.17 10.96 3.37
C LEU A 142 -4.06 12.48 3.39
N GLU A 143 -4.49 13.09 4.48
CA GLU A 143 -4.36 14.54 4.72
C GLU A 143 -2.90 14.93 5.02
N SER A 144 -2.14 14.01 5.60
CA SER A 144 -0.69 14.15 5.81
C SER A 144 0.04 12.81 5.63
N THR A 145 1.36 12.86 5.48
CA THR A 145 2.24 11.70 5.34
C THR A 145 3.42 11.78 6.30
N HIS A 146 3.17 12.30 7.49
CA HIS A 146 4.19 12.40 8.53
C HIS A 146 4.66 11.00 8.93
N GLY A 147 5.98 10.79 8.92
CA GLY A 147 6.59 9.50 9.27
C GLY A 147 6.41 8.38 8.23
N ILE A 148 5.63 8.58 7.17
CA ILE A 148 5.31 7.54 6.18
C ILE A 148 5.46 8.01 4.73
N SER A 149 5.75 7.07 3.82
CA SER A 149 5.61 7.22 2.38
C SER A 149 4.59 6.21 1.86
N LEU A 150 3.74 6.59 0.90
CA LEU A 150 2.88 5.63 0.18
C LEU A 150 3.56 5.18 -1.11
N ILE A 151 3.60 3.88 -1.37
CA ILE A 151 4.09 3.32 -2.64
C ILE A 151 3.14 3.71 -3.78
N GLN A 152 1.84 3.54 -3.54
CA GLN A 152 0.78 3.92 -4.47
C GLN A 152 -0.38 4.61 -3.75
N LYS A 153 -1.07 5.50 -4.47
CA LYS A 153 -2.33 6.12 -4.03
C LYS A 153 -3.56 5.41 -4.58
N GLU A 154 -3.39 4.66 -5.66
CA GLU A 154 -4.44 3.87 -6.30
C GLU A 154 -3.89 2.47 -6.56
N LEU A 155 -4.72 1.47 -6.26
CA LEU A 155 -4.50 0.06 -6.56
C LEU A 155 -5.65 -0.39 -7.45
N LYS A 156 -5.35 -0.81 -8.68
CA LYS A 156 -6.31 -1.47 -9.55
C LYS A 156 -6.61 -2.88 -9.03
N GLN A 157 -7.88 -3.28 -9.11
CA GLN A 157 -8.29 -4.63 -8.75
C GLN A 157 -7.93 -5.59 -9.88
N ILE A 158 -7.33 -6.73 -9.55
CA ILE A 158 -7.11 -7.81 -10.49
C ILE A 158 -8.48 -8.44 -10.84
N PRO A 159 -8.86 -8.54 -12.12
CA PRO A 159 -10.13 -9.15 -12.52
C PRO A 159 -10.21 -10.62 -12.10
N SER A 160 -11.40 -11.06 -11.68
CA SER A 160 -11.63 -12.47 -11.33
C SER A 160 -11.26 -13.42 -12.46
N GLY A 161 -10.69 -14.57 -12.11
CA GLY A 161 -10.18 -15.55 -13.06
C GLY A 161 -8.85 -15.14 -13.68
N THR A 162 -8.16 -14.12 -13.18
CA THR A 162 -6.82 -13.79 -13.66
C THR A 162 -5.78 -14.72 -13.04
N ILE A 163 -4.86 -15.19 -13.87
CA ILE A 163 -3.60 -15.84 -13.49
C ILE A 163 -2.49 -14.87 -13.82
N TRP A 164 -1.55 -14.67 -12.89
CA TRP A 164 -0.39 -13.83 -13.11
C TRP A 164 0.88 -14.48 -12.57
N GLY A 165 2.02 -14.01 -13.04
CA GLY A 165 3.32 -14.37 -12.51
C GLY A 165 4.39 -14.33 -13.59
N THR A 166 5.41 -15.16 -13.44
CA THR A 166 6.59 -15.11 -14.31
C THR A 166 7.06 -16.50 -14.71
N ILE A 167 7.75 -16.55 -15.85
CA ILE A 167 8.73 -17.59 -16.13
C ILE A 167 10.10 -16.94 -16.21
N SER A 168 10.99 -17.36 -15.30
CA SER A 168 12.41 -17.00 -15.30
C SER A 168 13.21 -18.13 -15.95
N TYR A 169 14.21 -17.81 -16.76
CA TYR A 169 14.98 -18.80 -17.52
C TYR A 169 16.42 -18.34 -17.76
N LYS A 170 17.33 -19.31 -17.91
CA LYS A 170 18.67 -19.05 -18.42
C LYS A 170 18.62 -18.75 -19.93
N PRO A 171 19.49 -17.90 -20.49
CA PRO A 171 19.41 -17.44 -21.88
C PRO A 171 19.27 -18.56 -22.93
N GLU A 172 19.93 -19.69 -22.73
CA GLU A 172 19.89 -20.86 -23.63
C GLU A 172 18.52 -21.57 -23.65
N PHE A 173 17.66 -21.34 -22.65
CA PHE A 173 16.29 -21.87 -22.57
C PHE A 173 15.22 -20.87 -23.04
N ALA A 174 15.59 -19.77 -23.69
CA ALA A 174 14.64 -18.77 -24.19
C ALA A 174 13.56 -19.37 -25.11
N ALA A 175 13.94 -20.31 -25.99
CA ALA A 175 12.99 -20.99 -26.85
C ALA A 175 11.97 -21.81 -26.04
N THR A 176 12.45 -22.57 -25.05
CA THR A 176 11.60 -23.35 -24.14
C THR A 176 10.62 -22.46 -23.37
N ALA A 177 11.08 -21.32 -22.86
CA ALA A 177 10.21 -20.38 -22.16
C ALA A 177 9.09 -19.85 -23.07
N ARG A 178 9.39 -19.55 -24.34
CA ARG A 178 8.37 -19.14 -25.32
C ARG A 178 7.38 -20.25 -25.63
N VAL A 179 7.84 -21.50 -25.78
CA VAL A 179 6.94 -22.65 -26.01
C VAL A 179 5.99 -22.84 -24.82
N PHE A 180 6.48 -22.71 -23.58
CA PHE A 180 5.63 -22.73 -22.40
C PHE A 180 4.52 -21.67 -22.46
N ILE A 181 4.86 -20.43 -22.85
CA ILE A 181 3.86 -19.36 -23.02
C ILE A 181 2.83 -19.72 -24.10
N GLU A 182 3.25 -20.28 -25.22
CA GLU A 182 2.32 -20.71 -26.29
C GLU A 182 1.42 -21.87 -25.85
N ASP A 183 1.94 -22.82 -25.07
CA ASP A 183 1.13 -23.89 -24.49
C ASP A 183 0.14 -23.34 -23.45
N LEU A 184 0.57 -22.41 -22.60
CA LEU A 184 -0.30 -21.75 -21.63
C LEU A 184 -1.42 -20.94 -22.33
N LYS A 185 -1.12 -20.30 -23.47
CA LYS A 185 -2.13 -19.59 -24.29
C LYS A 185 -3.19 -20.52 -24.87
N LYS A 186 -2.91 -21.81 -25.07
CA LYS A 186 -3.95 -22.78 -25.48
C LYS A 186 -4.94 -23.07 -24.35
N LEU A 187 -4.53 -22.87 -23.09
CA LEU A 187 -5.35 -23.10 -21.90
C LEU A 187 -6.00 -21.84 -21.32
N THR A 188 -5.61 -20.67 -21.82
CA THR A 188 -5.99 -19.36 -21.26
C THR A 188 -6.46 -18.40 -22.34
N LYS A 189 -7.12 -17.32 -21.93
CA LYS A 189 -7.57 -16.24 -22.81
C LYS A 189 -6.75 -14.98 -22.61
N ASN A 190 -6.76 -14.13 -23.63
CA ASN A 190 -6.32 -12.74 -23.55
C ASN A 190 -7.01 -11.99 -22.40
N ASN A 191 -6.28 -11.09 -21.74
CA ASN A 191 -6.67 -10.39 -20.52
C ASN A 191 -6.07 -9.00 -20.69
N PHE A 192 -6.93 -8.07 -21.05
CA PHE A 192 -6.56 -6.70 -21.31
C PHE A 192 -6.79 -5.94 -20.02
N LEU A 193 -5.69 -5.49 -19.41
CA LEU A 193 -5.70 -4.71 -18.19
C LEU A 193 -5.42 -3.26 -18.55
N ASP A 194 -6.11 -2.36 -17.86
CA ASP A 194 -5.81 -0.93 -17.94
C ASP A 194 -4.44 -0.64 -17.31
N ASP A 195 -3.83 0.46 -17.72
CA ASP A 195 -2.60 0.94 -17.09
C ASP A 195 -2.83 1.24 -15.59
N GLY A 196 -1.89 0.82 -14.74
CA GLY A 196 -1.97 1.01 -13.30
C GLY A 196 -1.17 0.02 -12.46
N GLU A 197 -1.18 0.25 -11.14
CA GLU A 197 -0.57 -0.63 -10.13
C GLU A 197 -1.59 -1.66 -9.64
N TYR A 198 -1.28 -2.96 -9.75
CA TYR A 198 -2.11 -4.08 -9.31
C TYR A 198 -1.56 -4.76 -8.04
N GLY A 199 -0.58 -4.16 -7.38
CA GLY A 199 0.00 -4.64 -6.13
C GLY A 199 1.09 -5.69 -6.32
N TYR A 200 0.91 -6.59 -7.29
CA TYR A 200 1.89 -7.61 -7.66
C TYR A 200 2.72 -7.21 -8.89
N PHE A 201 2.12 -6.40 -9.76
CA PHE A 201 2.71 -5.91 -10.99
C PHE A 201 2.10 -4.56 -11.37
N THR A 202 2.82 -3.83 -12.20
CA THR A 202 2.35 -2.60 -12.85
C THR A 202 2.13 -2.88 -14.34
N VAL A 203 1.07 -2.31 -14.90
CA VAL A 203 0.81 -2.28 -16.34
C VAL A 203 1.03 -0.86 -16.84
N GLN A 204 1.84 -0.71 -17.89
CA GLN A 204 2.06 0.57 -18.57
C GLN A 204 2.26 0.36 -20.07
N ASN A 205 1.37 0.91 -20.89
CA ASN A 205 1.36 0.70 -22.34
C ASN A 205 1.43 -0.79 -22.70
N GLU A 206 0.60 -1.62 -22.06
CA GLU A 206 0.57 -3.09 -22.20
C GLU A 206 1.83 -3.83 -21.71
N ILE A 207 2.85 -3.12 -21.22
CA ILE A 207 4.05 -3.70 -20.63
C ILE A 207 3.79 -4.01 -19.16
N ILE A 208 3.95 -5.28 -18.79
CA ILE A 208 3.80 -5.77 -17.42
C ILE A 208 5.17 -5.82 -16.75
N LYS A 209 5.28 -5.23 -15.55
CA LYS A 209 6.47 -5.29 -14.70
C LYS A 209 6.09 -5.81 -13.32
N PHE A 210 6.71 -6.93 -12.89
CA PHE A 210 6.50 -7.49 -11.56
C PHE A 210 7.38 -6.78 -10.52
N ARG A 211 6.87 -6.66 -9.29
CA ARG A 211 7.58 -5.99 -8.18
C ARG A 211 8.85 -6.73 -7.75
N ASP A 212 8.78 -8.06 -7.69
CA ASP A 212 9.87 -8.93 -7.28
C ASP A 212 10.33 -9.79 -8.45
N THR A 213 11.45 -9.41 -9.08
CA THR A 213 12.06 -10.18 -10.17
C THR A 213 13.50 -10.55 -9.84
N PRO A 214 13.89 -11.83 -9.95
CA PRO A 214 15.29 -12.23 -9.81
C PRO A 214 16.18 -11.47 -10.81
N SER A 215 17.31 -10.92 -10.35
CA SER A 215 18.19 -10.08 -11.17
C SER A 215 18.96 -10.85 -12.24
N ASP A 216 19.21 -12.14 -12.02
CA ASP A 216 20.23 -12.89 -12.76
C ASP A 216 19.65 -13.74 -13.89
N LEU A 217 18.32 -13.76 -14.04
CA LEU A 217 17.62 -14.54 -15.05
C LEU A 217 16.80 -13.65 -15.99
N SER A 218 16.66 -14.10 -17.23
CA SER A 218 15.70 -13.48 -18.15
C SER A 218 14.28 -13.87 -17.73
N ILE A 219 13.34 -12.94 -17.86
CA ILE A 219 11.97 -13.10 -17.37
C ILE A 219 10.98 -12.80 -18.48
N LEU A 220 9.96 -13.65 -18.62
CA LEU A 220 8.76 -13.32 -19.37
C LEU A 220 7.59 -13.15 -18.39
N PRO A 221 6.92 -11.97 -18.40
CA PRO A 221 5.74 -11.74 -17.59
C PRO A 221 4.54 -12.51 -18.13
N ILE A 222 3.69 -12.98 -17.22
CA ILE A 222 2.47 -13.72 -17.53
C ILE A 222 1.33 -13.02 -16.84
N VAL A 223 0.34 -12.56 -17.60
CA VAL A 223 -0.97 -12.15 -17.11
C VAL A 223 -2.00 -12.69 -18.08
N ARG A 224 -2.81 -13.65 -17.63
CA ARG A 224 -3.80 -14.35 -18.45
C ARG A 224 -5.15 -14.45 -17.74
N ASN A 225 -6.22 -14.60 -18.51
CA ASN A 225 -7.53 -14.95 -17.96
C ASN A 225 -7.69 -16.46 -18.08
N GLN A 226 -8.02 -17.11 -16.97
CA GLN A 226 -8.26 -18.53 -16.91
C GLN A 226 -9.53 -18.86 -17.69
N SER A 227 -9.38 -19.67 -18.74
CA SER A 227 -10.51 -20.14 -19.55
C SER A 227 -10.82 -21.61 -19.41
N MET A 228 -9.89 -22.39 -18.85
CA MET A 228 -9.97 -23.83 -18.71
C MET A 228 -9.68 -24.28 -17.27
N ASP A 229 -9.81 -25.59 -17.04
CA ASP A 229 -9.61 -26.24 -15.75
C ASP A 229 -8.26 -25.90 -15.11
N VAL A 230 -8.29 -25.58 -13.81
CA VAL A 230 -7.11 -25.32 -12.96
C VAL A 230 -6.13 -26.49 -13.04
N ASP A 231 -6.64 -27.73 -13.08
CA ASP A 231 -5.82 -28.93 -13.04
C ASP A 231 -4.96 -29.08 -14.29
N LEU A 232 -5.44 -28.64 -15.46
CA LEU A 232 -4.67 -28.64 -16.70
C LEU A 232 -3.52 -27.64 -16.64
N ILE A 233 -3.74 -26.47 -16.05
CA ILE A 233 -2.70 -25.45 -15.88
C ILE A 233 -1.65 -25.96 -14.89
N LEU A 234 -2.06 -26.54 -13.77
CA LEU A 234 -1.16 -27.13 -12.79
C LEU A 234 -0.33 -28.26 -13.41
N HIS A 235 -0.95 -29.13 -14.20
CA HIS A 235 -0.26 -30.20 -14.91
C HIS A 235 0.78 -29.65 -15.90
N LEU A 236 0.44 -28.62 -16.68
CA LEU A 236 1.37 -27.96 -17.60
C LEU A 236 2.58 -27.37 -16.84
N VAL A 237 2.34 -26.60 -15.79
CA VAL A 237 3.40 -25.99 -14.96
C VAL A 237 4.34 -27.05 -14.40
N ASN A 238 3.78 -28.11 -13.82
CA ASN A 238 4.57 -29.20 -13.23
C ASN A 238 5.37 -29.98 -14.27
N THR A 239 4.80 -30.22 -15.46
CA THR A 239 5.50 -30.88 -16.56
C THR A 239 6.77 -30.12 -16.96
N TYR A 240 6.67 -28.79 -17.11
CA TYR A 240 7.82 -27.96 -17.45
C TYR A 240 8.84 -27.88 -16.30
N ARG A 241 8.39 -27.70 -15.06
CA ARG A 241 9.29 -27.68 -13.90
C ARG A 241 10.06 -28.99 -13.72
N LEU A 242 9.40 -30.14 -13.84
CA LEU A 242 10.05 -31.45 -13.70
C LEU A 242 11.06 -31.70 -14.83
N LYS A 243 10.71 -31.30 -16.06
CA LYS A 243 11.56 -31.53 -17.23
C LYS A 243 12.81 -30.65 -17.25
N PHE A 244 12.69 -29.39 -16.86
CA PHE A 244 13.77 -28.39 -17.02
C PHE A 244 14.42 -27.96 -15.69
N LYS A 245 13.82 -28.29 -14.55
CA LYS A 245 14.35 -28.06 -13.20
C LYS A 245 14.83 -26.62 -13.01
N GLU A 246 16.01 -26.42 -12.42
CA GLU A 246 16.64 -25.13 -12.15
C GLU A 246 16.94 -24.25 -13.38
N ASN A 247 16.77 -24.76 -14.60
CA ASN A 247 16.99 -23.98 -15.81
C ASN A 247 15.80 -23.06 -16.14
N ILE A 248 14.60 -23.40 -15.64
CA ILE A 248 13.43 -22.54 -15.71
C ILE A 248 12.71 -22.51 -14.35
N THR A 249 12.31 -21.35 -13.91
CA THR A 249 11.47 -21.18 -12.72
C THR A 249 10.16 -20.56 -13.15
N ILE A 250 9.08 -21.30 -13.03
CA ILE A 250 7.72 -20.81 -13.27
C ILE A 250 7.13 -20.46 -11.91
N GLN A 251 6.52 -19.30 -11.76
CA GLN A 251 5.75 -18.91 -10.58
C GLN A 251 4.44 -18.30 -11.07
N LEU A 252 3.31 -18.92 -10.73
CA LEU A 252 2.00 -18.40 -11.09
C LEU A 252 1.09 -18.36 -9.86
N SER A 253 0.25 -17.36 -9.79
CA SER A 253 -0.82 -17.22 -8.81
C SER A 253 -2.13 -16.87 -9.50
N ASP A 254 -3.26 -17.21 -8.87
CA ASP A 254 -4.59 -16.84 -9.37
C ASP A 254 -5.43 -16.06 -8.36
N THR A 255 -6.55 -15.52 -8.82
CA THR A 255 -7.50 -14.78 -7.97
C THR A 255 -8.27 -15.65 -6.97
N ASN A 256 -8.07 -16.98 -6.99
CA ASN A 256 -8.61 -17.90 -5.99
C ASN A 256 -7.58 -18.22 -4.88
N GLY A 257 -6.40 -17.59 -4.93
CA GLY A 257 -5.32 -17.80 -3.97
C GLY A 257 -4.55 -19.10 -4.19
N ILE A 258 -4.68 -19.72 -5.37
CA ILE A 258 -3.87 -20.88 -5.76
C ILE A 258 -2.54 -20.37 -6.27
N THR A 259 -1.45 -20.94 -5.76
CA THR A 259 -0.11 -20.78 -6.34
C THR A 259 0.25 -22.09 -7.00
N TYR A 260 0.60 -22.02 -8.28
CA TYR A 260 0.99 -23.18 -9.08
C TYR A 260 2.46 -23.45 -8.87
#